data_AF-A0A3M7RMS6-F1
#
_entry.id   AF-A0A3M7RMS6-F1
#
_cell.length_a   1.000
_cell.length_b   1.000
_cell.length_c   1.000
_cell.angle_alpha   90.00
_cell.angle_beta   90.00
_cell.angle_gamma   90.00
#
_symmetry.space_group_name_H-M   'P 1'
#
loop_
_entity.id
_entity.type
_entity.pdbx_description
1 polymer ?
#
loop_
_entity_poly.entity_id
_entity_poly.type
_entity_poly.pdbx_seq_one_letter_code
_entity_poly.pdbx_strand_id
1 'polypeptide(L)'
;SNMIGFSLTGVFKEGKPTDKVRPLRSFSRSFVCVPDPEIQMTIINDQYVISNITEQQYKKYFQQNQRPVDSTQESPQPSTSLNNFSDEKTVMIQKFSIESKLNLEWSKYCLEHAQWNFEQAAKIFMEHRDNIPKEAFLN
;
A
#
# COMPACT_ATOMS: atom_id res chain seq x y z
N SER A 1 3.88 -29.48 -30.31
CA SER A 1 4.06 -29.41 -28.85
C SER A 1 2.92 -28.63 -28.25
N ASN A 2 2.22 -29.17 -27.25
CA ASN A 2 1.17 -28.45 -26.55
C ASN A 2 1.83 -27.54 -25.49
N MET A 3 1.54 -26.25 -25.52
CA MET A 3 2.08 -25.26 -24.58
C MET A 3 0.95 -24.68 -23.75
N ILE A 4 1.20 -24.47 -22.47
CA ILE A 4 0.27 -23.85 -21.54
C ILE A 4 0.83 -22.49 -21.16
N GLY A 5 0.10 -21.43 -21.47
CA GLY A 5 0.43 -20.06 -21.09
C GLY A 5 -0.51 -19.55 -20.01
N PHE A 6 0.02 -18.95 -18.95
CA PHE A 6 -0.80 -18.28 -17.93
C PHE A 6 -0.07 -17.08 -17.35
N SER A 7 -0.83 -16.13 -16.81
CA SER A 7 -0.31 -14.90 -16.19
C SER A 7 -0.87 -14.70 -14.80
N LEU A 8 -0.02 -14.31 -13.87
CA LEU A 8 -0.36 -13.92 -12.51
C LEU A 8 -0.16 -12.41 -12.37
N THR A 9 -1.13 -11.76 -11.73
CA THR A 9 -1.02 -10.35 -11.36
C THR A 9 -1.31 -10.21 -9.88
N GLY A 10 -0.66 -9.26 -9.24
CA GLY A 10 -0.88 -9.02 -7.81
C GLY A 10 -0.02 -7.91 -7.28
N VAL A 11 0.03 -7.82 -5.94
CA VAL A 11 0.85 -6.86 -5.23
C VAL A 11 1.62 -7.56 -4.11
N PHE A 12 2.83 -7.07 -3.81
CA PHE A 12 3.67 -7.63 -2.74
C PHE A 12 4.47 -6.55 -2.02
N LYS A 13 4.83 -6.82 -0.77
CA LYS A 13 5.75 -5.98 0.01
C LYS A 13 7.19 -6.37 -0.32
N GLU A 14 7.95 -5.43 -0.87
CA GLU A 14 9.37 -5.60 -1.19
C GLU A 14 10.22 -5.61 0.09
N GLY A 15 11.21 -6.50 0.17
CA GLY A 15 12.09 -6.65 1.34
C GLY A 15 11.70 -7.75 2.32
N LYS A 16 12.54 -7.97 3.33
CA LYS A 16 12.38 -9.01 4.35
C LYS A 16 11.29 -8.64 5.36
N PRO A 17 10.60 -9.61 5.97
CA PRO A 17 9.61 -9.34 7.02
C PRO A 17 10.11 -8.46 8.18
N THR A 18 11.42 -8.49 8.45
CA THR A 18 12.11 -7.72 9.48
C THR A 18 12.38 -6.26 9.10
N ASP A 19 12.24 -5.90 7.83
CA ASP A 19 12.59 -4.57 7.34
C ASP A 19 11.55 -3.54 7.83
N LYS A 20 12.05 -2.44 8.38
CA LYS A 20 11.22 -1.38 8.98
C LYS A 20 10.31 -0.70 7.97
N VAL A 21 10.75 -0.59 6.72
CA VAL A 21 10.00 -0.01 5.60
C VAL A 21 9.98 -1.02 4.47
N ARG A 22 8.78 -1.33 3.98
CA ARG A 22 8.58 -2.25 2.87
C ARG A 22 7.61 -1.68 1.84
N PRO A 23 8.10 -1.13 0.73
CA PRO A 23 7.24 -0.55 -0.29
C PRO A 23 6.36 -1.63 -0.93
N LEU A 24 5.13 -1.25 -1.25
CA LEU A 24 4.17 -2.13 -1.94
C LEU A 24 4.36 -1.98 -3.45
N ARG A 25 4.59 -3.09 -4.15
CA ARG A 25 4.81 -3.15 -5.60
C ARG A 25 3.69 -3.90 -6.29
N SER A 26 3.37 -3.48 -7.51
CA SER A 26 2.55 -4.27 -8.43
C SER A 26 3.43 -5.20 -9.22
N PHE A 27 2.92 -6.39 -9.54
CA PHE A 27 3.62 -7.32 -10.41
C PHE A 27 2.70 -7.95 -11.44
N SER A 28 3.28 -8.28 -12.59
CA SER A 28 2.71 -9.16 -13.60
C SER A 28 3.77 -10.20 -13.98
N ARG A 29 3.45 -11.49 -13.83
CA ARG A 29 4.36 -12.59 -14.17
C ARG A 29 3.67 -13.56 -15.11
N SER A 30 4.25 -13.80 -16.27
CA SER A 30 3.71 -14.67 -17.31
C SER A 30 4.63 -15.85 -17.52
N PHE A 31 4.05 -17.05 -17.50
CA PHE A 31 4.75 -18.31 -17.73
C PHE A 31 4.27 -18.97 -19.01
N VAL A 32 5.20 -19.58 -19.73
CA VAL A 32 4.88 -20.59 -20.75
C VAL A 32 5.48 -21.91 -20.28
N CYS A 33 4.66 -22.94 -20.24
CA CYS A 33 5.04 -24.26 -19.80
C CYS A 33 4.75 -25.31 -20.85
N VAL A 34 5.52 -26.39 -20.81
CA VAL A 34 5.24 -27.63 -21.53
C VAL A 34 4.90 -28.72 -20.52
N PRO A 35 3.89 -29.56 -20.78
CA PRO A 35 3.64 -30.73 -19.95
C PRO A 35 4.86 -31.64 -19.91
N ASP A 36 5.21 -32.11 -18.72
CA ASP A 36 6.31 -33.04 -18.48
C ASP A 36 5.75 -34.30 -17.83
N PRO A 37 6.01 -35.51 -18.37
CA PRO A 37 5.46 -36.75 -17.82
C PRO A 37 5.94 -37.09 -16.40
N GLU A 38 7.11 -36.61 -15.99
CA GLU A 38 7.72 -36.93 -14.68
C GLU A 38 7.43 -35.86 -13.63
N ILE A 39 7.54 -34.58 -14.02
CA ILE A 39 7.39 -33.44 -13.10
C ILE A 39 6.12 -32.61 -13.33
N GLN A 40 5.18 -33.14 -14.12
CA GLN A 40 3.90 -32.54 -14.52
C GLN A 40 4.02 -31.36 -15.49
N MET A 41 4.89 -30.39 -15.22
CA MET A 41 5.07 -29.19 -16.04
C MET A 41 6.48 -28.60 -15.93
N THR A 42 7.03 -28.21 -17.07
CA THR A 42 8.31 -27.51 -17.18
C THR A 42 8.10 -26.09 -17.68
N ILE A 43 8.60 -25.09 -16.97
CA ILE A 43 8.58 -23.69 -17.40
C ILE A 43 9.66 -23.49 -18.47
N ILE A 44 9.26 -23.05 -19.65
CA ILE A 44 10.16 -22.79 -20.78
C ILE A 44 10.31 -21.29 -21.09
N ASN A 45 9.43 -20.45 -20.55
CA ASN A 45 9.57 -19.00 -20.58
C ASN A 45 8.99 -18.38 -19.32
N ASP A 46 9.67 -17.38 -18.78
CA ASP A 46 9.25 -16.60 -17.61
C ASP A 46 9.51 -15.12 -17.88
N GLN A 47 8.43 -14.35 -17.94
CA GLN A 47 8.49 -12.89 -18.03
C GLN A 47 7.97 -12.30 -16.73
N TYR A 48 8.81 -11.52 -16.05
CA TYR A 48 8.45 -10.86 -14.81
C TYR A 48 8.57 -9.34 -14.90
N VAL A 49 7.45 -8.64 -14.68
CA VAL A 49 7.38 -7.17 -14.67
C VAL A 49 7.00 -6.71 -13.28
N ILE A 50 7.82 -5.83 -12.72
CA ILE A 50 7.57 -5.15 -11.45
C ILE A 50 7.37 -3.67 -11.73
N SER A 51 6.34 -3.07 -11.14
CA SER A 51 6.05 -1.66 -11.26
C SER A 51 5.64 -1.05 -9.92
N ASN A 52 5.56 0.27 -9.90
CA ASN A 52 4.83 0.97 -8.84
C ASN A 52 3.36 0.51 -8.85
N ILE A 53 2.75 0.51 -7.66
CA ILE A 53 1.34 0.19 -7.51
C ILE A 53 0.46 1.34 -8.03
N THR A 54 -0.66 1.00 -8.66
CA THR A 54 -1.69 1.99 -9.02
C THR A 54 -2.61 2.29 -7.85
N GLU A 55 -3.26 3.46 -7.85
CA GLU A 55 -4.23 3.83 -6.80
C GLU A 55 -5.35 2.80 -6.62
N GLN A 56 -5.84 2.23 -7.72
CA GLN A 56 -6.93 1.25 -7.69
C GLN A 56 -6.49 -0.06 -7.00
N GLN A 57 -5.27 -0.53 -7.30
CA GLN A 57 -4.71 -1.71 -6.65
C GLN A 57 -4.43 -1.47 -5.17
N TYR A 58 -3.96 -0.27 -4.82
CA TYR A 58 -3.75 0.13 -3.43
C TYR A 58 -5.06 0.09 -2.64
N LYS A 59 -6.11 0.76 -3.15
CA LYS A 59 -7.45 0.76 -2.54
C LYS A 59 -7.98 -0.67 -2.31
N LYS A 60 -7.91 -1.53 -3.33
CA LYS A 60 -8.35 -2.93 -3.24
C LYS A 60 -7.57 -3.73 -2.20
N TYR A 61 -6.24 -3.59 -2.19
CA TYR A 61 -5.37 -4.32 -1.25
C TYR A 61 -5.70 -3.98 0.21
N PHE A 62 -5.94 -2.71 0.53
CA PHE A 62 -6.26 -2.31 1.90
C PHE A 62 -7.72 -2.58 2.28
N GLN A 63 -8.66 -2.51 1.34
CA GLN A 63 -10.06 -2.91 1.56
C GLN A 63 -10.19 -4.41 1.85
N GLN A 64 -9.48 -5.27 1.12
CA GLN A 64 -9.49 -6.71 1.37
C GLN A 64 -8.80 -7.12 2.67
N ASN A 65 -7.83 -6.33 3.15
CA ASN A 65 -7.14 -6.58 4.41
C ASN A 65 -7.88 -6.02 5.64
N GLN A 66 -9.00 -5.32 5.45
CA GLN A 66 -9.94 -5.00 6.53
C GLN A 66 -10.89 -6.18 6.69
N ARG A 67 -10.69 -7.01 7.72
CA ARG A 67 -11.69 -8.02 8.08
C ARG A 67 -13.00 -7.31 8.48
N PRO A 68 -14.19 -7.85 8.10
CA PRO A 68 -15.44 -7.42 8.72
C PRO A 68 -15.34 -7.70 10.21
N VAL A 69 -15.52 -6.68 11.03
CA VAL A 69 -15.67 -6.85 12.48
C VAL A 69 -17.15 -7.18 12.68
N ASP A 70 -17.45 -8.38 13.18
CA ASP A 70 -18.81 -8.73 13.60
C ASP A 70 -19.29 -7.71 14.65
N SER A 71 -20.26 -6.91 14.26
CA SER A 71 -20.86 -5.86 15.09
C SER A 71 -22.15 -6.40 15.73
N THR A 72 -22.07 -6.80 17.00
CA THR A 72 -23.23 -6.93 17.89
C THR A 72 -23.42 -5.61 18.66
N GLN A 73 -24.54 -4.94 18.38
CA GLN A 73 -25.40 -4.03 19.20
C GLN A 73 -24.70 -3.06 20.20
N GLU A 74 -25.05 -1.77 20.34
CA GLU A 74 -26.34 -1.06 20.24
C GLU A 74 -26.14 0.47 20.39
N SER A 75 -27.13 1.24 19.91
CA SER A 75 -27.46 2.67 20.19
C SER A 75 -26.87 3.81 19.31
N PRO A 76 -27.67 4.88 19.03
CA PRO A 76 -27.38 5.84 17.96
C PRO A 76 -26.77 7.15 18.48
N GLN A 77 -25.58 7.49 17.98
CA GLN A 77 -25.07 8.87 17.99
C GLN A 77 -24.36 9.19 16.66
N PRO A 78 -24.55 10.41 16.11
CA PRO A 78 -23.95 10.78 14.84
C PRO A 78 -22.53 11.29 15.08
N SER A 79 -21.52 10.43 14.92
CA SER A 79 -20.13 10.90 14.74
C SER A 79 -19.31 9.88 13.97
N THR A 80 -18.97 10.27 12.74
CA THR A 80 -17.82 9.90 11.92
C THR A 80 -16.91 8.82 12.50
N SER A 81 -17.22 7.56 12.19
CA SER A 81 -16.43 6.39 12.56
C SER A 81 -15.10 6.40 11.81
N LEU A 82 -13.99 6.68 12.51
CA LEU A 82 -12.65 6.40 12.03
C LEU A 82 -12.09 5.23 12.84
N ASN A 83 -11.90 4.11 12.14
CA ASN A 83 -11.35 2.86 12.68
C ASN A 83 -9.96 3.05 13.30
N ASN A 84 -9.78 2.41 14.47
CA ASN A 84 -8.61 2.32 15.34
C ASN A 84 -7.23 2.20 14.64
N PHE A 85 -6.66 3.32 14.23
CA PHE A 85 -5.26 3.60 14.55
C PHE A 85 -5.28 4.22 15.95
N SER A 86 -4.36 3.84 16.86
CA SER A 86 -4.22 4.48 18.19
C SER A 86 -4.54 5.97 18.06
N ASP A 87 -5.55 6.46 18.76
CA ASP A 87 -6.24 7.73 18.44
C ASP A 87 -5.28 8.89 18.22
N GLU A 88 -4.15 8.88 18.95
CA GLU A 88 -3.03 9.82 18.82
C GLU A 88 -2.45 9.90 17.40
N LYS A 89 -2.23 8.74 16.75
CA LYS A 89 -1.66 8.66 15.40
C LYS A 89 -2.62 9.20 14.34
N THR A 90 -3.92 8.94 14.49
CA THR A 90 -4.95 9.50 13.62
C THR A 90 -4.97 11.02 13.71
N VAL A 91 -4.99 11.55 14.94
CA VAL A 91 -4.96 12.98 15.21
C VAL A 91 -3.70 13.61 14.61
N MET A 92 -2.57 12.92 14.73
CA MET A 92 -1.29 13.38 14.19
C MET A 92 -1.29 13.46 12.65
N ILE A 93 -1.85 12.45 11.96
CA ILE A 93 -2.01 12.47 10.50
C ILE A 93 -2.90 13.63 10.08
N GLN A 94 -4.03 13.82 10.75
CA GLN A 94 -4.97 14.90 10.43
C GLN A 94 -4.31 16.27 10.61
N LYS A 95 -3.60 16.46 11.72
CA LYS A 95 -2.88 17.71 12.00
C LYS A 95 -1.79 17.97 10.96
N PHE A 96 -0.99 16.96 10.63
CA PHE A 96 0.07 17.09 9.63
C PHE A 96 -0.50 17.38 8.22
N SER A 97 -1.63 16.78 7.88
CA SER A 97 -2.36 17.03 6.63
C SER A 97 -2.81 18.47 6.49
N ILE A 98 -3.35 19.05 7.56
CA ILE A 98 -3.77 20.46 7.59
C ILE A 98 -2.56 21.39 7.42
N GLU A 99 -1.46 21.13 8.13
CA GLU A 99 -0.28 22.01 8.12
C GLU A 99 0.53 21.92 6.82
N SER A 100 0.79 20.71 6.33
CA SER A 100 1.56 20.47 5.09
C SER A 100 0.74 20.68 3.82
N LYS A 101 -0.59 20.80 3.96
CA LYS A 101 -1.59 20.70 2.88
C LYS A 101 -1.51 19.39 2.10
N LEU A 102 -0.87 18.36 2.64
CA LEU A 102 -0.89 17.04 2.02
C LEU A 102 -2.23 16.37 2.31
N ASN A 103 -2.66 15.49 1.42
CA ASN A 103 -3.75 14.60 1.72
C ASN A 103 -3.37 13.65 2.89
N LEU A 104 -4.37 13.02 3.51
CA LEU A 104 -4.14 12.17 4.68
C LEU A 104 -3.16 11.02 4.41
N GLU A 105 -3.09 10.54 3.17
CA GLU A 105 -2.23 9.44 2.77
C GLU A 105 -0.75 9.85 2.75
N TRP A 106 -0.42 10.98 2.13
CA TRP A 106 0.93 11.52 2.13
C TRP A 106 1.37 12.04 3.49
N SER A 107 0.41 12.56 4.27
CA SER A 107 0.66 12.98 5.65
C SER A 107 1.05 11.79 6.53
N LYS A 108 0.34 10.68 6.38
CA LYS A 108 0.68 9.42 7.05
C LYS A 108 2.04 8.90 6.60
N TYR A 109 2.32 8.92 5.30
CA TYR A 109 3.63 8.51 4.77
C TYR A 109 4.78 9.31 5.38
N CYS A 110 4.67 10.64 5.41
CA CYS A 110 5.68 11.51 6.01
C CYS A 110 5.90 11.22 7.51
N LEU A 111 4.81 11.04 8.26
CA LEU A 111 4.86 10.70 9.68
C LEU A 111 5.47 9.32 9.93
N GLU A 112 5.16 8.31 9.11
CA GLU A 112 5.77 6.97 9.24
C GLU A 112 7.28 7.00 8.98
N HIS A 113 7.74 7.77 7.98
CA HIS A 113 9.17 7.94 7.68
C HIS A 113 9.90 8.68 8.79
N ALA A 114 9.23 9.62 9.44
CA ALA A 114 9.74 10.34 10.60
C ALA A 114 9.54 9.59 11.94
N GLN A 115 9.17 8.31 11.92
CA GLN A 115 8.93 7.52 13.14
C GLN A 115 7.89 8.14 14.07
N TRP A 116 6.84 8.74 13.51
CA TRP A 116 5.79 9.47 14.22
C TRP A 116 6.33 10.65 15.04
N ASN A 117 7.49 11.21 14.67
CA ASN A 117 7.98 12.46 15.20
C ASN A 117 7.48 13.62 14.31
N PHE A 118 6.62 14.47 14.86
CA PHE A 118 5.97 15.56 14.12
C PHE A 118 6.98 16.54 13.53
N GLU A 119 7.96 16.95 14.33
CA GLU A 119 8.96 17.94 13.98
C GLU A 119 9.88 17.42 12.86
N GLN A 120 10.32 16.17 13.01
CA GLN A 120 11.15 15.50 12.01
C GLN A 120 10.38 15.28 10.70
N ALA A 121 9.08 14.96 10.77
CA ALA A 121 8.22 14.84 9.59
C ALA A 121 8.11 16.16 8.85
N ALA A 122 7.93 17.27 9.56
CA ALA A 122 7.83 18.61 8.98
C ALA A 122 9.13 19.01 8.28
N LYS A 123 10.28 18.71 8.90
CA LYS A 123 11.60 18.95 8.32
C LYS A 123 11.83 18.16 7.02
N ILE A 124 11.59 16.84 7.05
CA ILE A 124 11.74 15.97 5.87
C ILE A 124 10.79 16.40 4.76
N PHE A 125 9.54 16.74 5.11
CA PHE A 125 8.56 17.26 4.16
C PHE A 125 9.07 18.53 3.48
N MET A 126 9.60 19.51 4.23
CA MET A 126 10.13 20.74 3.65
C MET A 126 11.33 20.48 2.73
N GLU A 127 12.24 19.59 3.11
CA GLU A 127 13.42 19.24 2.31
C GLU A 127 13.04 18.55 0.98
N HIS A 128 11.96 17.77 0.97
CA HIS A 128 11.54 17.02 -0.21
C HIS A 128 10.28 17.57 -0.89
N ARG A 129 9.78 18.73 -0.45
CA ARG A 129 8.49 19.29 -0.89
C ARG A 129 8.36 19.38 -2.41
N ASP A 130 9.44 19.80 -3.08
CA ASP A 130 9.45 19.99 -4.53
C ASP A 130 9.48 18.67 -5.32
N ASN A 131 9.80 17.56 -4.65
CA ASN A 131 9.78 16.20 -5.23
C ASN A 131 8.45 15.47 -4.95
N ILE A 132 7.55 16.07 -4.17
CA ILE A 132 6.25 15.48 -3.87
C ILE A 132 5.30 15.74 -5.06
N PRO A 133 4.59 14.72 -5.57
CA PRO A 133 3.62 14.88 -6.66
C PRO A 133 2.57 15.94 -6.34
N LYS A 134 2.09 16.68 -7.34
CA LYS A 134 1.11 17.76 -7.13
C LYS A 134 -0.21 17.23 -6.57
N GLU A 135 -0.55 15.99 -6.90
CA GLU A 135 -1.74 15.24 -6.47
C GLU A 135 -1.70 14.86 -4.99
N ALA A 136 -0.52 14.92 -4.37
CA ALA A 136 -0.35 14.74 -2.94
C ALA A 136 -0.90 15.91 -2.13
N PHE A 137 -1.00 17.10 -2.74
CA PHE A 137 -1.47 18.31 -2.09
C PHE A 137 -2.98 18.43 -2.25
N LEU A 138 -3.66 18.78 -1.15
CA LEU A 138 -5.04 19.23 -1.13
C LEU A 138 -5.04 20.65 -1.71
N ASN A 139 -5.74 20.84 -2.83
CA ASN A 139 -5.95 22.14 -3.48
C ASN A 139 -6.59 23.15 -2.52
#